data_AF-A0A831NVM3-F1
#
_entry.id   AF-A0A831NVM3-F1
#
_cell.length_a   1.000
_cell.length_b   1.000
_cell.length_c   1.000
_cell.angle_alpha   90.00
_cell.angle_beta   90.00
_cell.angle_gamma   90.00
#
_symmetry.space_group_name_H-M   'P 1'
#
loop_
_entity.id
_entity.type
_entity.pdbx_description
1 polymer ?
#
loop_
_entity_poly.entity_id
_entity_poly.type
_entity_poly.pdbx_seq_one_letter_code
_entity_poly.pdbx_strand_id
1 'polypeptide(L)'
;MKIQNQDFIIPEMTPELKRGPKWLQDKRTASKKSYNNTPIPRRGLHLWRYTDPTKFVVDKAQVTDAVFRDNFDEVIKSELALFKDGHSSAFVLDKAGRDIAFHINDKLTADGIIISKLSDAVESHFDIVNKHLYAQVNSNTGKFEAMNSALWNDGIFIYIPDGKSVEKPIHLLRESGLDNSA
;
A
#
# COMPACT_ATOMS: atom_id res chain seq x y z
N MET A 1 24.85 12.50 15.13
CA MET A 1 24.70 11.11 15.58
C MET A 1 24.88 10.19 14.37
N LYS A 2 25.84 9.26 14.36
CA LYS A 2 25.99 8.30 13.26
C LYS A 2 24.91 7.23 13.42
N ILE A 3 23.87 7.32 12.61
CA ILE A 3 22.78 6.35 12.50
C ILE A 3 23.40 5.00 12.09
N GLN A 4 23.35 3.99 12.95
CA GLN A 4 23.85 2.65 12.61
C GLN A 4 22.71 1.83 11.98
N ASN A 5 23.01 1.00 10.99
CA ASN A 5 22.00 0.15 10.33
C ASN A 5 21.22 -0.76 11.31
N GLN A 6 21.81 -1.07 12.47
CA GLN A 6 21.23 -1.97 13.47
C GLN A 6 20.02 -1.38 14.19
N ASP A 7 19.87 -0.06 14.20
CA ASP A 7 18.78 0.63 14.89
C ASP A 7 17.44 0.50 14.14
N PHE A 8 17.45 0.01 12.89
CA PHE A 8 16.31 0.05 11.98
C PHE A 8 16.10 -1.26 11.25
N ILE A 9 15.87 -2.31 12.03
CA ILE A 9 15.51 -3.64 11.52
C ILE A 9 14.00 -3.89 11.63
N ILE A 10 13.48 -4.58 10.62
CA ILE A 10 12.18 -5.23 10.72
C ILE A 10 12.36 -6.42 11.69
N PRO A 11 11.61 -6.44 12.82
CA PRO A 11 11.71 -7.49 13.82
C PRO A 11 11.01 -8.76 13.31
N GLU A 12 10.75 -9.73 14.19
CA GLU A 12 9.85 -10.82 13.82
C GLU A 12 8.50 -10.30 13.35
N MET A 13 8.04 -10.81 12.21
CA MET A 13 6.77 -10.38 11.61
C MET A 13 5.63 -10.79 12.53
N THR A 14 4.71 -9.86 12.76
CA THR A 14 3.51 -10.10 13.56
C THR A 14 2.60 -11.12 12.85
N PRO A 15 1.67 -11.78 13.57
CA PRO A 15 0.73 -12.73 12.97
C PRO A 15 -0.05 -12.13 11.80
N GLU A 16 -0.41 -10.85 11.87
CA GLU A 16 -1.20 -10.15 10.86
C GLU A 16 -0.46 -10.05 9.52
N LEU A 17 0.86 -9.85 9.55
CA LEU A 17 1.74 -9.80 8.38
C LEU A 17 2.13 -11.21 7.87
N LYS A 18 1.84 -12.27 8.65
CA LYS A 18 2.01 -13.67 8.26
C LYS A 18 0.75 -14.26 7.63
N ARG A 19 -0.34 -13.49 7.49
CA ARG A 19 -1.58 -13.93 6.83
C ARG A 19 -1.39 -14.10 5.31
N GLY A 20 -2.32 -14.85 4.71
CA GLY A 20 -2.35 -15.12 3.29
C GLY A 20 -1.54 -16.37 2.87
N PRO A 21 -1.46 -16.63 1.55
CA PRO A 21 -0.86 -17.84 1.01
C PRO A 21 0.66 -17.91 1.19
N LYS A 22 1.21 -19.14 1.22
CA LYS A 22 2.63 -19.43 1.46
C LYS A 22 3.58 -18.61 0.60
N TRP A 23 3.26 -18.41 -0.69
CA TRP A 23 4.11 -17.66 -1.61
C TRP A 23 4.27 -16.19 -1.18
N LEU A 24 3.20 -15.56 -0.66
CA LEU A 24 3.23 -14.19 -0.20
C LEU A 24 4.05 -14.09 1.10
N GLN A 25 3.88 -15.04 2.01
CA GLN A 25 4.68 -15.13 3.24
C GLN A 25 6.18 -15.26 2.93
N ASP A 26 6.53 -16.06 1.92
CA ASP A 26 7.91 -16.24 1.48
C ASP A 26 8.49 -14.95 0.88
N LYS A 27 7.71 -14.23 0.06
CA LYS A 27 8.09 -12.91 -0.48
C LYS A 27 8.28 -11.87 0.63
N ARG A 28 7.41 -11.83 1.64
CA ARG A 28 7.55 -10.93 2.80
C ARG A 28 8.80 -11.24 3.61
N THR A 29 9.07 -12.53 3.86
CA THR A 29 10.27 -13.00 4.57
C THR A 29 11.55 -12.62 3.82
N ALA A 30 11.59 -12.84 2.51
CA ALA A 30 12.71 -12.43 1.66
C ALA A 30 12.92 -10.91 1.67
N SER A 31 11.82 -10.14 1.61
CA SER A 31 11.83 -8.68 1.65
C SER A 31 12.35 -8.13 2.99
N LYS A 32 11.89 -8.70 4.12
CA LYS A 32 12.42 -8.41 5.46
C LYS A 32 13.93 -8.63 5.50
N LYS A 33 14.40 -9.78 5.02
CA LYS A 33 15.83 -10.10 4.98
C LYS A 33 16.61 -9.09 4.14
N SER A 34 16.08 -8.72 2.97
CA SER A 34 16.70 -7.71 2.11
C SER A 34 16.79 -6.35 2.79
N TYR A 35 15.69 -5.87 3.40
CA TYR A 35 15.67 -4.59 4.12
C TYR A 35 16.71 -4.55 5.26
N ASN A 36 16.78 -5.61 6.06
CA ASN A 36 17.70 -5.70 7.20
C ASN A 36 19.17 -5.75 6.77
N ASN A 37 19.46 -6.31 5.60
CA ASN A 37 20.82 -6.43 5.07
C ASN A 37 21.25 -5.26 4.17
N THR A 38 20.30 -4.48 3.65
CA THR A 38 20.58 -3.37 2.75
C THR A 38 20.92 -2.11 3.57
N PRO A 39 22.07 -1.46 3.36
CA PRO A 39 22.40 -0.22 4.06
C PRO A 39 21.49 0.93 3.60
N ILE A 40 21.35 1.94 4.46
CA ILE A 40 20.70 3.19 4.05
C ILE A 40 21.44 3.75 2.83
N PRO A 41 20.74 4.16 1.75
CA PRO A 41 21.37 4.77 0.59
C PRO A 41 22.23 5.99 0.98
N ARG A 42 23.34 6.22 0.26
CA ARG A 42 24.15 7.42 0.52
C ARG A 42 23.53 8.63 -0.17
N ARG A 43 23.43 9.74 0.55
CA ARG A 43 23.09 11.05 -0.04
C ARG A 43 24.12 11.40 -1.13
N GLY A 44 23.66 11.99 -2.23
CA GLY A 44 24.52 12.35 -3.35
C GLY A 44 24.61 11.30 -4.48
N LEU A 45 24.05 10.09 -4.31
CA LEU A 45 23.93 9.08 -5.37
C LEU A 45 22.52 9.10 -6.00
N HIS A 46 22.44 9.11 -7.33
CA HIS A 46 21.20 8.91 -8.12
C HIS A 46 19.95 9.60 -7.51
N LEU A 47 18.95 8.79 -7.10
CA LEU A 47 17.65 9.21 -6.55
C LEU A 47 17.77 9.98 -5.22
N TRP A 48 18.89 9.88 -4.52
CA TRP A 48 19.14 10.50 -3.20
C TRP A 48 20.07 11.72 -3.29
N ARG A 49 20.21 12.33 -4.47
CA ARG A 49 21.10 13.50 -4.65
C ARG A 49 20.70 14.68 -3.76
N TYR A 50 19.41 14.95 -3.65
CA TYR A 50 18.89 16.12 -2.92
C TYR A 50 18.11 15.75 -1.66
N THR A 51 17.78 14.47 -1.49
CA THR A 51 16.95 13.97 -0.39
C THR A 51 17.81 13.21 0.61
N ASP A 52 17.62 13.46 1.91
CA ASP A 52 18.27 12.70 2.97
C ASP A 52 17.47 11.42 3.26
N PRO A 53 17.99 10.22 2.91
CA PRO A 53 17.28 8.96 3.11
C PRO A 53 17.05 8.61 4.58
N THR A 54 17.84 9.17 5.50
CA THR A 54 17.68 8.87 6.93
C THR A 54 16.36 9.38 7.50
N LYS A 55 15.71 10.33 6.83
CA LYS A 55 14.39 10.86 7.22
C LYS A 55 13.23 9.90 6.95
N PHE A 56 13.42 8.90 6.11
CA PHE A 56 12.41 7.88 5.79
C PHE A 56 12.53 6.65 6.68
N VAL A 57 13.48 6.68 7.61
CA VAL A 57 13.73 5.60 8.54
C VAL A 57 12.76 5.78 9.72
N VAL A 58 11.92 4.78 9.92
CA VAL A 58 10.88 4.82 10.95
C VAL A 58 11.47 4.45 12.31
N ASP A 59 11.42 5.39 13.25
CA ASP A 59 11.65 5.12 14.66
C ASP A 59 10.39 4.53 15.28
N LYS A 60 10.44 3.26 15.69
CA LYS A 60 9.29 2.56 16.29
C LYS A 60 8.75 3.25 17.54
N ALA A 61 9.61 3.93 18.30
CA ALA A 61 9.18 4.64 19.50
C ALA A 61 8.29 5.85 19.18
N GLN A 62 8.28 6.31 17.92
CA GLN A 62 7.53 7.47 17.46
C GLN A 62 6.30 7.08 16.62
N VAL A 63 6.11 5.79 16.33
CA VAL A 63 4.93 5.31 15.62
C VAL A 63 3.73 5.39 16.57
N THR A 64 2.70 6.11 16.16
CA THR A 64 1.44 6.23 16.92
C THR A 64 0.29 5.71 16.09
N ASP A 65 -0.81 5.32 16.74
CA ASP A 65 -2.07 5.07 16.04
C ASP A 65 -3.00 6.25 16.28
N ALA A 66 -2.75 7.33 15.54
CA ALA A 66 -3.41 8.60 15.76
C ALA A 66 -4.60 8.77 14.82
N VAL A 67 -5.78 9.02 15.40
CA VAL A 67 -6.99 9.41 14.66
C VAL A 67 -6.81 10.84 14.12
N PHE A 68 -7.29 11.09 12.91
CA PHE A 68 -7.15 12.37 12.23
C PHE A 68 -8.04 13.50 12.82
N ARG A 69 -7.71 14.76 12.45
CA ARG A 69 -8.40 16.01 12.84
C ARG A 69 -9.66 16.29 12.01
N ASP A 70 -10.44 17.28 12.46
CA ASP A 70 -11.71 17.71 11.86
C ASP A 70 -11.64 17.98 10.34
N ASN A 71 -12.71 17.59 9.63
CA ASN A 71 -13.03 17.78 8.19
C ASN A 71 -12.83 16.56 7.25
N PHE A 72 -12.30 15.42 7.70
CA PHE A 72 -12.22 14.23 6.85
C PHE A 72 -13.61 13.70 6.41
N ASP A 73 -14.58 13.77 7.33
CA ASP A 73 -15.97 13.38 7.05
C ASP A 73 -16.61 14.23 5.94
N GLU A 74 -16.30 15.52 5.85
CA GLU A 74 -16.83 16.39 4.79
C GLU A 74 -16.22 16.08 3.42
N VAL A 75 -14.94 15.70 3.39
CA VAL A 75 -14.29 15.22 2.16
C VAL A 75 -14.94 13.91 1.72
N ILE A 76 -15.15 12.95 2.63
CA ILE A 76 -15.85 11.69 2.32
C ILE A 76 -17.26 11.97 1.78
N LYS A 77 -18.03 12.84 2.44
CA LYS A 77 -19.37 13.24 1.97
C LYS A 77 -19.33 13.81 0.56
N SER A 78 -18.36 14.68 0.29
CA SER A 78 -18.20 15.32 -1.03
C SER A 78 -17.84 14.31 -2.12
N GLU A 79 -16.89 13.40 -1.86
CA GLU A 79 -16.52 12.32 -2.79
C GLU A 79 -17.69 11.35 -3.04
N LEU A 80 -18.45 11.02 -1.99
CA LEU A 80 -19.66 10.20 -2.11
C LEU A 80 -20.74 10.89 -2.94
N ALA A 81 -20.91 12.21 -2.81
CA ALA A 81 -21.84 12.97 -3.64
C ALA A 81 -21.42 12.93 -5.11
N LEU A 82 -20.14 13.19 -5.41
CA LEU A 82 -19.59 13.09 -6.76
C LEU A 82 -19.79 11.70 -7.38
N PHE A 83 -19.56 10.64 -6.61
CA PHE A 83 -19.82 9.28 -7.07
C PHE A 83 -21.31 9.05 -7.39
N LYS A 84 -22.22 9.50 -6.51
CA LYS A 84 -23.67 9.35 -6.69
C LYS A 84 -24.22 10.15 -7.87
N ASP A 85 -23.67 11.34 -8.10
CA ASP A 85 -23.97 12.17 -9.28
C ASP A 85 -23.34 11.61 -10.56
N GLY A 86 -22.59 10.51 -10.43
CA GLY A 86 -22.00 9.77 -11.52
C GLY A 86 -20.76 10.44 -12.08
N HIS A 87 -20.01 11.25 -11.33
CA HIS A 87 -18.76 11.84 -11.80
C HIS A 87 -17.57 10.86 -11.80
N SER A 88 -17.65 9.77 -11.04
CA SER A 88 -16.66 8.69 -10.99
C SER A 88 -17.30 7.32 -11.25
N SER A 89 -16.51 6.37 -11.75
CA SER A 89 -16.98 4.99 -11.96
C SER A 89 -16.83 4.13 -10.71
N ALA A 90 -15.90 4.48 -9.82
CA ALA A 90 -15.78 3.92 -8.49
C ALA A 90 -15.14 4.94 -7.53
N PHE A 91 -15.45 4.79 -6.25
CA PHE A 91 -14.83 5.50 -5.15
C PHE A 91 -14.40 4.48 -4.08
N VAL A 92 -13.12 4.53 -3.69
CA VAL A 92 -12.55 3.67 -2.66
C VAL A 92 -12.02 4.53 -1.54
N LEU A 93 -12.49 4.26 -0.32
CA LEU A 93 -12.02 4.89 0.90
C LEU A 93 -11.11 3.92 1.64
N ASP A 94 -9.83 4.25 1.78
CA ASP A 94 -8.81 3.45 2.47
C ASP A 94 -8.38 4.16 3.76
N LYS A 95 -8.75 3.60 4.92
CA LYS A 95 -8.32 4.09 6.24
C LYS A 95 -7.08 3.32 6.70
N ALA A 96 -5.91 3.80 6.30
CA ALA A 96 -4.59 3.27 6.65
C ALA A 96 -4.41 1.76 6.37
N GLY A 97 -5.11 1.21 5.37
CA GLY A 97 -5.08 -0.21 5.00
C GLY A 97 -5.78 -1.13 6.01
N ARG A 98 -6.51 -0.59 7.00
CA ARG A 98 -7.22 -1.35 8.04
C ARG A 98 -8.68 -1.55 7.70
N ASP A 99 -9.32 -0.48 7.27
CA ASP A 99 -10.70 -0.46 6.83
C ASP A 99 -10.75 0.15 5.42
N ILE A 100 -11.21 -0.63 4.45
CA ILE A 100 -11.30 -0.20 3.06
C ILE A 100 -12.73 -0.43 2.60
N ALA A 101 -13.41 0.67 2.25
CA ALA A 101 -14.77 0.68 1.75
C ALA A 101 -14.77 0.94 0.23
N PHE A 102 -15.63 0.21 -0.48
CA PHE A 102 -15.72 0.24 -1.93
C PHE A 102 -17.11 0.67 -2.38
N HIS A 103 -17.17 1.69 -3.23
CA HIS A 103 -18.36 2.13 -3.94
C HIS A 103 -18.08 1.96 -5.43
N ILE A 104 -18.72 0.97 -6.06
CA ILE A 104 -18.43 0.57 -7.44
C ILE A 104 -19.73 0.62 -8.23
N ASN A 105 -19.67 1.21 -9.42
CA ASN A 105 -20.80 1.15 -10.34
C ASN A 105 -20.98 -0.28 -10.86
N ASP A 106 -22.21 -0.80 -10.82
CA ASP A 106 -22.57 -2.16 -11.27
C ASP A 106 -22.08 -2.48 -12.69
N LYS A 107 -21.99 -1.45 -13.57
CA LYS A 107 -21.45 -1.60 -14.93
C LYS A 107 -20.02 -2.12 -14.93
N LEU A 108 -19.16 -1.67 -14.00
CA LEU A 108 -17.78 -2.14 -13.92
C LEU A 108 -17.73 -3.64 -13.57
N THR A 109 -18.51 -4.05 -12.57
CA THR A 109 -18.61 -5.45 -12.15
C THR A 109 -19.14 -6.33 -13.28
N ALA A 110 -20.16 -5.86 -14.02
CA ALA A 110 -20.70 -6.55 -15.18
C ALA A 110 -19.69 -6.69 -16.33
N ASP A 111 -18.76 -5.74 -16.46
CA ASP A 111 -17.66 -5.79 -17.42
C ASP A 111 -16.48 -6.67 -16.97
N GLY A 112 -16.58 -7.32 -15.81
CA GLY A 112 -15.54 -8.18 -15.25
C GLY A 112 -14.34 -7.40 -14.68
N ILE A 113 -14.50 -6.09 -14.46
CA ILE A 113 -13.49 -5.25 -13.81
C ILE A 113 -13.49 -5.56 -12.32
N ILE A 114 -12.30 -5.78 -11.75
CA ILE A 114 -12.14 -6.13 -10.34
C ILE A 114 -11.58 -4.91 -9.61
N ILE A 115 -12.29 -4.48 -8.56
CA ILE A 115 -11.83 -3.48 -7.60
C ILE A 115 -12.07 -4.06 -6.21
N SER A 116 -11.02 -4.41 -5.49
CA SER A 116 -11.12 -5.07 -4.19
C SER A 116 -9.93 -4.76 -3.29
N LYS A 117 -9.92 -5.31 -2.07
CA LYS A 117 -8.71 -5.34 -1.26
C LYS A 117 -7.66 -6.21 -1.95
N LEU A 118 -6.40 -5.83 -1.79
CA LEU A 118 -5.28 -6.62 -2.28
C LEU A 118 -5.19 -7.95 -1.54
N SER A 119 -5.45 -7.96 -0.24
CA SER A 119 -5.52 -9.19 0.56
C SER A 119 -6.53 -10.20 0.01
N ASP A 120 -7.74 -9.75 -0.31
CA ASP A 120 -8.77 -10.59 -0.91
C ASP A 120 -8.35 -11.09 -2.31
N ALA A 121 -7.82 -10.18 -3.15
CA ALA A 121 -7.40 -10.51 -4.51
C ALA A 121 -6.24 -11.52 -4.56
N VAL A 122 -5.33 -11.46 -3.57
CA VAL A 122 -4.24 -12.44 -3.43
C VAL A 122 -4.79 -13.87 -3.31
N GLU A 123 -5.94 -14.04 -2.68
CA GLU A 123 -6.58 -15.35 -2.48
C GLU A 123 -7.51 -15.71 -3.65
N SER A 124 -8.38 -14.78 -4.08
CA SER A 124 -9.40 -15.04 -5.10
C SER A 124 -8.91 -14.94 -6.55
N HIS A 125 -7.81 -14.23 -6.81
CA HIS A 125 -7.29 -13.93 -8.14
C HIS A 125 -5.78 -14.20 -8.26
N PHE A 126 -5.32 -15.31 -7.66
CA PHE A 126 -3.91 -15.68 -7.56
C PHE A 126 -3.13 -15.56 -8.89
N ASP A 127 -3.66 -16.10 -9.99
CA ASP A 127 -2.94 -16.13 -11.28
C ASP A 127 -2.61 -14.72 -11.81
N ILE A 128 -3.51 -13.77 -11.57
CA ILE A 128 -3.33 -12.37 -11.96
C ILE A 128 -2.38 -11.70 -10.97
N VAL A 129 -2.67 -11.81 -9.67
CA VAL A 129 -1.91 -11.11 -8.64
C VAL A 129 -0.47 -11.58 -8.58
N ASN A 130 -0.20 -12.88 -8.61
CA ASN A 130 1.15 -13.43 -8.53
C ASN A 130 2.03 -13.05 -9.74
N LYS A 131 1.42 -12.81 -10.91
CA LYS A 131 2.14 -12.34 -12.11
C LYS A 131 2.64 -10.90 -11.97
N HIS A 132 1.91 -10.06 -11.24
CA HIS A 132 2.13 -8.62 -11.21
C HIS A 132 2.68 -8.10 -9.88
N LEU A 133 2.23 -8.64 -8.75
CA LEU A 133 2.72 -8.26 -7.43
C LEU A 133 4.20 -8.67 -7.30
N TYR A 134 5.05 -7.69 -7.00
CA TYR A 134 6.51 -7.80 -6.97
C TYR A 134 7.23 -7.99 -8.32
N ALA A 135 6.57 -7.79 -9.46
CA ALA A 135 7.24 -7.86 -10.77
C ALA A 135 8.12 -6.62 -11.02
N GLN A 136 7.59 -5.42 -10.76
CA GLN A 136 8.28 -4.14 -11.02
C GLN A 136 9.05 -3.63 -9.79
N VAL A 137 8.40 -3.66 -8.62
CA VAL A 137 8.97 -3.22 -7.34
C VAL A 137 9.05 -4.41 -6.41
N ASN A 138 10.25 -4.79 -5.97
CA ASN A 138 10.46 -5.96 -5.14
C ASN A 138 11.57 -5.74 -4.10
N SER A 139 11.89 -6.81 -3.36
CA SER A 139 12.92 -6.79 -2.32
C SER A 139 14.29 -6.31 -2.76
N ASN A 140 14.60 -6.33 -4.06
CA ASN A 140 15.91 -5.98 -4.60
C ASN A 140 15.93 -4.58 -5.23
N THR A 141 14.78 -3.89 -5.32
CA THR A 141 14.69 -2.55 -5.90
C THR A 141 15.43 -1.52 -5.04
N GLY A 142 15.33 -1.64 -3.73
CA GLY A 142 15.98 -0.74 -2.78
C GLY A 142 15.55 -1.02 -1.35
N LYS A 143 16.14 -0.29 -0.39
CA LYS A 143 15.85 -0.50 1.04
C LYS A 143 14.37 -0.23 1.34
N PHE A 144 13.83 0.93 0.96
CA PHE A 144 12.45 1.29 1.33
C PHE A 144 11.40 0.48 0.56
N GLU A 145 11.72 0.02 -0.64
CA GLU A 145 10.88 -0.88 -1.43
C GLU A 145 10.82 -2.27 -0.79
N ALA A 146 11.95 -2.76 -0.26
CA ALA A 146 11.98 -3.98 0.52
C ALA A 146 11.20 -3.84 1.84
N MET A 147 11.24 -2.65 2.47
CA MET A 147 10.42 -2.34 3.64
C MET A 147 8.94 -2.43 3.32
N ASN A 148 8.48 -1.73 2.28
CA ASN A 148 7.08 -1.78 1.84
C ASN A 148 6.66 -3.21 1.50
N SER A 149 7.48 -3.94 0.73
CA SER A 149 7.21 -5.33 0.32
C SER A 149 7.09 -6.30 1.51
N ALA A 150 7.73 -6.00 2.64
CA ALA A 150 7.62 -6.80 3.85
C ALA A 150 6.40 -6.40 4.71
N LEU A 151 6.07 -5.10 4.77
CA LEU A 151 5.25 -4.53 5.85
C LEU A 151 3.88 -4.00 5.46
N TRP A 152 3.50 -3.96 4.18
CA TRP A 152 2.16 -3.46 3.83
C TRP A 152 1.06 -4.28 4.54
N ASN A 153 0.07 -3.59 5.13
CA ASN A 153 -1.06 -4.20 5.82
C ASN A 153 -2.08 -4.74 4.82
N ASP A 154 -2.60 -3.82 4.00
CA ASP A 154 -3.46 -4.10 2.86
C ASP A 154 -3.27 -2.99 1.80
N GLY A 155 -3.93 -3.15 0.66
CA GLY A 155 -3.95 -2.17 -0.42
C GLY A 155 -5.17 -2.34 -1.31
N ILE A 156 -5.21 -1.57 -2.39
CA ILE A 156 -6.31 -1.59 -3.36
C ILE A 156 -5.82 -2.31 -4.60
N PHE A 157 -6.53 -3.37 -4.99
CA PHE A 157 -6.28 -4.10 -6.22
C PHE A 157 -7.29 -3.67 -7.28
N ILE A 158 -6.79 -3.26 -8.45
CA ILE A 158 -7.60 -2.89 -9.61
C ILE A 158 -7.11 -3.69 -10.80
N TYR A 159 -8.02 -4.43 -11.43
CA TYR A 159 -7.77 -5.16 -12.67
C TYR A 159 -8.83 -4.83 -13.70
N ILE A 160 -8.37 -4.42 -14.88
CA ILE A 160 -9.21 -4.13 -16.05
C ILE A 160 -8.88 -5.20 -17.10
N PRO A 161 -9.84 -6.08 -17.47
CA PRO A 161 -9.62 -7.09 -18.50
C PRO A 161 -9.28 -6.48 -19.87
N ASP A 162 -8.58 -7.24 -20.70
CA ASP A 162 -8.27 -6.84 -22.08
C ASP A 162 -9.56 -6.48 -22.85
N GLY A 163 -9.50 -5.37 -23.59
CA GLY A 163 -10.63 -4.87 -24.38
C GLY A 163 -11.73 -4.19 -23.56
N LYS A 164 -11.59 -4.07 -22.23
CA LYS A 164 -12.48 -3.28 -21.38
C LYS A 164 -11.90 -1.89 -21.11
N SER A 165 -12.78 -0.94 -20.82
CA SER A 165 -12.40 0.44 -20.51
C SER A 165 -13.27 1.00 -19.39
N VAL A 166 -12.67 1.81 -18.53
CA VAL A 166 -13.38 2.55 -17.49
C VAL A 166 -13.70 3.95 -18.02
N GLU A 167 -14.97 4.32 -18.11
CA GLU A 167 -15.42 5.57 -18.75
C GLU A 167 -15.16 6.82 -17.89
N LYS A 168 -15.21 6.70 -16.57
CA LYS A 168 -15.03 7.79 -15.60
C LYS A 168 -13.96 7.41 -14.57
N PRO A 169 -13.29 8.36 -13.93
CA PRO A 169 -12.17 8.02 -13.04
C PRO A 169 -12.58 7.11 -11.89
N ILE A 170 -11.62 6.32 -11.41
CA ILE A 170 -11.69 5.61 -10.13
C ILE A 170 -11.00 6.50 -9.10
N HIS A 171 -11.73 6.96 -8.09
CA HIS A 171 -11.20 7.82 -7.04
C HIS A 171 -10.73 6.97 -5.86
N LEU A 172 -9.48 7.14 -5.44
CA LEU A 172 -8.90 6.48 -4.28
C LEU A 172 -8.59 7.55 -3.23
N LEU A 173 -9.36 7.57 -2.14
CA LEU A 173 -9.10 8.45 -1.01
C LEU A 173 -8.47 7.62 0.10
N ARG A 174 -7.18 7.86 0.36
CA ARG A 174 -6.46 7.22 1.46
C ARG A 174 -6.25 8.18 2.61
N GLU A 175 -6.67 7.76 3.78
CA GLU A 175 -6.39 8.37 5.08
C GLU A 175 -5.20 7.66 5.71
N SER A 176 -4.25 8.43 6.25
CA SER A 176 -2.98 7.88 6.78
C SER A 176 -2.66 8.43 8.18
N GLY A 177 -3.66 8.92 8.93
CA GLY A 177 -3.47 9.52 10.26
C GLY A 177 -2.59 10.78 10.30
N LEU A 178 -2.08 11.10 11.50
CA LEU A 178 -1.11 12.20 11.72
C LEU A 178 0.33 11.75 11.40
N ASP A 179 1.29 12.67 11.56
CA ASP A 179 2.72 12.36 11.43
C ASP A 179 3.09 11.11 12.25
N ASN A 180 3.82 10.19 11.62
CA ASN A 180 4.20 8.88 12.18
C ASN A 180 3.03 7.94 12.53
N SER A 181 1.84 8.14 11.94
CA SER A 181 0.75 7.17 12.06
C SER A 181 1.01 5.93 11.19
N ALA A 182 0.69 4.73 11.70
CA ALA A 182 0.90 3.45 10.99
C ALA A 182 -0.36 2.55 10.95
#